data_AF-A0A3B9SME4-F1
#
_entry.id   AF-A0A3B9SME4-F1
#
_cell.length_a   1.000
_cell.length_b   1.000
_cell.length_c   1.000
_cell.angle_alpha   90.00
_cell.angle_beta   90.00
_cell.angle_gamma   90.00
#
_symmetry.space_group_name_H-M   'P 1'
#
loop_
_entity.id
_entity.type
_entity.pdbx_description
1 polymer ?
#
loop_
_entity_poly.entity_id
_entity_poly.type
_entity_poly.pdbx_seq_one_letter_code
_entity_poly.pdbx_strand_id
1 'polypeptide(L)' 'MSKDFGELVFRQKLLSVGVVLLRMKGATGAQKAEAVKKLLKAYGGKVRGHFVVVTAKKCRFAPIKGWF' A
#
# COMPACT_ATOMS: atom_id res chain seq x y z
N MET A 1 3.86 8.32 -14.31
CA MET A 1 2.40 8.36 -14.41
C MET A 1 1.80 7.35 -13.44
N SER A 2 1.24 7.81 -12.32
CA SER A 2 0.50 7.01 -11.34
C SER A 2 -0.56 7.91 -10.70
N LYS A 3 -1.22 8.73 -11.53
CA LYS A 3 -2.23 9.67 -11.07
C LYS A 3 -3.60 8.98 -11.06
N ASP A 4 -3.81 8.09 -12.02
CA ASP A 4 -5.02 7.31 -12.23
C ASP A 4 -5.28 6.30 -11.11
N PHE A 5 -4.24 5.63 -10.59
CA PHE A 5 -4.41 4.66 -9.49
C PHE A 5 -4.73 5.36 -8.17
N GLY A 6 -4.09 6.50 -7.91
CA GLY A 6 -4.42 7.35 -6.76
C GLY A 6 -5.86 7.83 -6.84
N GLU A 7 -6.30 8.25 -8.03
CA GLU A 7 -7.66 8.70 -8.27
C GLU A 7 -8.70 7.56 -8.21
N LEU A 8 -8.35 6.34 -8.62
CA LEU A 8 -9.23 5.17 -8.56
C LEU A 8 -9.39 4.64 -7.13
N VAL A 9 -8.31 4.63 -6.34
CA VAL A 9 -8.36 4.35 -4.91
C VAL A 9 -9.12 5.46 -4.18
N PHE A 10 -8.89 6.72 -4.57
CA PHE A 10 -9.62 7.86 -4.05
C PHE A 10 -11.11 7.75 -4.36
N ARG A 11 -11.51 7.50 -5.61
CA ARG A 11 -12.92 7.41 -6.05
C ARG A 11 -13.66 6.20 -5.50
N GLN A 12 -12.98 5.09 -5.20
CA GLN A 12 -13.57 3.96 -4.46
C GLN A 12 -13.84 4.27 -2.97
N LYS A 13 -13.46 5.48 -2.52
CA LYS A 13 -13.76 6.27 -1.30
C LYS A 13 -14.06 5.62 0.07
N LEU A 14 -14.52 4.38 0.26
CA LEU A 14 -15.25 4.09 1.52
C LEU A 14 -15.16 2.68 2.16
N LEU A 15 -14.68 1.62 1.49
CA LEU A 15 -14.74 0.26 2.10
C LEU A 15 -13.41 -0.28 2.63
N SER A 16 -12.28 0.28 2.20
CA SER A 16 -10.96 -0.24 2.57
C SER A 16 -10.37 0.54 3.75
N VAL A 17 -10.17 -0.15 4.87
CA VAL A 17 -9.54 0.42 6.09
C VAL A 17 -8.05 0.79 5.91
N GLY A 18 -7.45 0.46 4.77
CA GLY A 18 -6.07 0.76 4.40
C GLY A 18 -5.76 0.19 3.01
N VAL A 19 -4.75 0.71 2.33
CA VAL A 19 -4.43 0.30 0.94
C VAL A 19 -2.93 0.03 0.84
N VAL A 20 -2.56 -1.11 0.24
CA VAL A 20 -1.16 -1.48 0.01
C VAL A 20 -0.90 -1.63 -1.48
N LEU A 21 0.02 -0.83 -2.03
CA LEU A 21 0.48 -0.90 -3.41
C LEU A 21 1.87 -1.53 -3.47
N LEU A 22 1.98 -2.68 -4.15
CA LEU A 22 3.25 -3.39 -4.37
C LEU A 22 3.89 -2.94 -5.68
N ARG A 23 4.98 -2.17 -5.60
CA ARG A 23 5.78 -1.72 -6.73
C ARG A 23 7.15 -2.40 -6.74
N MET A 24 7.15 -3.68 -7.10
CA MET A 24 8.34 -4.52 -7.20
C MET A 24 8.41 -5.13 -8.59
N LYS A 25 9.08 -4.42 -9.51
CA LYS A 25 9.25 -4.84 -10.90
C LYS A 25 10.19 -6.05 -10.94
N GLY A 26 9.81 -7.12 -11.62
CA GLY A 26 10.58 -8.37 -11.70
C GLY A 26 10.49 -9.29 -10.47
N ALA A 27 9.73 -8.92 -9.44
CA ALA A 27 9.54 -9.79 -8.28
C ALA A 27 8.57 -10.93 -8.59
N THR A 28 8.92 -12.14 -8.17
CA THR A 28 8.05 -13.32 -8.25
C THR A 28 6.86 -13.19 -7.30
N GLY A 29 5.82 -14.00 -7.52
CA GLY A 29 4.66 -14.06 -6.62
C GLY A 29 5.05 -14.35 -5.17
N ALA A 30 6.02 -15.25 -4.97
CA ALA A 30 6.55 -15.59 -3.64
C ALA A 30 7.23 -14.38 -2.97
N GLN A 31 8.05 -13.63 -3.71
CA GLN A 31 8.70 -12.43 -3.18
C GLN A 31 7.68 -11.34 -2.81
N LYS A 32 6.61 -11.20 -3.59
CA LYS A 32 5.50 -10.29 -3.27
C LYS A 32 4.77 -10.72 -2.00
N ALA A 33 4.45 -12.01 -1.86
CA ALA A 33 3.79 -12.56 -0.68
C ALA A 33 4.64 -12.38 0.58
N GLU A 34 5.95 -12.64 0.49
CA GLU A 34 6.87 -12.45 1.62
C GLU A 34 6.95 -10.98 2.05
N ALA A 35 7.00 -10.04 1.10
CA ALA A 35 7.00 -8.62 1.38
C ALA A 35 5.71 -8.18 2.10
N VAL A 36 4.55 -8.67 1.67
CA VAL A 36 3.26 -8.40 2.33
C VAL A 36 3.24 -9.00 3.73
N LYS A 37 3.73 -10.24 3.90
CA LYS A 37 3.82 -10.91 5.21
C LYS A 37 4.70 -10.11 6.19
N LYS A 38 5.87 -9.66 5.73
CA LYS A 38 6.78 -8.79 6.51
C LYS A 38 6.13 -7.46 6.85
N LEU A 39 5.46 -6.82 5.89
CA LEU A 39 4.74 -5.56 6.10
C LEU A 39 3.67 -5.70 7.18
N LEU A 40 2.79 -6.70 7.06
CA LEU A 40 1.68 -6.89 8.00
C LEU A 40 2.18 -7.28 9.40
N LYS A 41 3.25 -8.09 9.49
CA LYS A 41 3.85 -8.47 10.77
C LYS A 41 4.48 -7.29 11.50
N ALA A 42 5.19 -6.41 10.78
CA ALA A 42 5.91 -5.29 11.38
C ALA A 42 5.03 -4.03 11.55
N TYR A 43 4.04 -3.83 10.68
CA TYR A 43 3.31 -2.57 10.57
C TYR A 43 1.79 -2.74 10.46
N GLY A 44 1.22 -3.92 10.73
CA GLY A 44 -0.21 -4.20 10.53
C GLY A 44 -1.16 -3.17 11.16
N GLY A 45 -0.85 -2.69 12.37
CA GLY A 45 -1.62 -1.61 13.02
C GLY A 45 -1.50 -0.25 12.31
N LYS A 46 -0.36 0.02 11.68
CA LYS A 46 -0.05 1.27 10.97
C LYS A 46 -0.55 1.28 9.52
N VAL A 47 -0.84 0.12 8.93
CA VAL A 47 -1.45 0.03 7.59
C VAL A 47 -2.88 0.57 7.61
N ARG A 48 -3.59 0.44 8.74
CA ARG A 48 -4.91 1.06 8.93
C ARG A 48 -4.82 2.58 8.79
N GLY A 49 -5.74 3.15 8.03
CA GLY A 49 -5.81 4.58 7.74
C GLY A 49 -4.64 5.11 6.91
N HIS A 50 -3.83 4.23 6.30
CA HIS A 50 -2.68 4.62 5.49
C HIS A 50 -2.71 3.99 4.10
N PHE A 51 -2.24 4.77 3.13
CA PHE A 51 -1.85 4.29 1.82
C PHE A 51 -0.36 3.93 1.88
N VAL A 52 -0.06 2.65 1.66
CA VAL A 52 1.29 2.10 1.83
C VAL A 52 1.84 1.69 0.49
N VAL A 53 2.96 2.26 0.09
CA VAL A 53 3.69 1.85 -1.11
C VAL A 53 4.87 0.99 -0.71
N VAL A 54 4.86 -0.27 -1.13
CA VAL A 54 5.94 -1.22 -0.90
C VAL A 54 6.78 -1.32 -2.16
N THR A 55 8.05 -0.98 -2.05
CA THR A 55 9.07 -1.19 -3.08
C THR A 55 10.07 -2.22 -2.59
N ALA A 56 10.90 -2.77 -3.50
CA ALA A 56 11.91 -3.74 -3.13
C ALA A 56 12.89 -3.24 -2.04
N LYS A 57 13.05 -1.91 -1.91
CA LYS A 57 14.00 -1.30 -0.97
C LYS A 57 13.34 -0.66 0.26
N LYS A 58 12.07 -0.26 0.19
CA LYS A 58 11.42 0.52 1.25
C LYS A 58 9.90 0.46 1.23
N CYS A 59 9.30 0.68 2.39
CA CYS A 59 7.87 0.91 2.57
C CYS A 59 7.63 2.39 2.87
N ARG A 60 6.70 3.03 2.16
CA ARG A 60 6.30 4.43 2.39
C ARG A 60 4.86 4.46 2.86
N PHE A 61 4.61 5.08 4.01
CA PHE A 61 3.29 5.25 4.59
C PHE A 61 2.82 6.69 4.37
N ALA A 62 1.65 6.85 3.76
CA ALA A 62 0.98 8.15 3.64
C ALA A 62 -0.35 8.07 4.40
N PRO A 63 -0.61 8.96 5.36
CA PRO A 63 -1.89 8.99 6.06
C PRO A 63 -3.02 9.33 5.06
N ILE A 64 -4.14 8.63 5.19
CA ILE A 64 -5.37 8.90 4.42
C ILE A 64 -6.17 10.06 5.08
N LYS A 65 -5.89 10.34 6.37
CA LYS A 65 -6.44 11.49 7.12
C LYS A 65 -5.94 12.79 6.48
N GLY A 66 -6.79 13.48 5.73
CA GLY A 66 -6.46 14.71 4.99
C GLY A 66 -6.52 14.60 3.46
N TRP A 67 -6.89 13.44 2.91
CA TRP A 67 -7.31 13.33 1.51
C TRP A 67 -8.80 13.63 1.29
N PHE A 68 -9.53 13.98 2.35
CA PHE A 68 -10.95 14.34 2.34
C PHE A 68 -11.15 15.84 2.21
#